data_AF-S7QAQ9-F1
#
_entry.id   AF-S7QAQ9-F1
#
_cell.length_a   1.000
_cell.length_b   1.000
_cell.length_c   1.000
_cell.angle_alpha   90.00
_cell.angle_beta   90.00
_cell.angle_gamma   90.00
#
_symmetry.space_group_name_H-M   'P 1'
#
loop_
_entity.id
_entity.type
_entity.pdbx_description
1 polymer ?
#
loop_
_entity_poly.entity_id
_entity_poly.type
_entity_poly.pdbx_seq_one_letter_code
_entity_poly.pdbx_strand_id
1 'polypeptide(L)'
;MTLSFCENPISMTVLEDLPRHIVGLSKLYCVIYAAPLESYEETSGTINLGRLAQMHAVLKQMLQELGRPGMVWLCAYPCPHCGCRTFHDPTPIL
;
A
#
# COMPACT_ATOMS: atom_id res chain seq x y z
N MET A 1 0.86 -15.52 6.43
CA MET A 1 0.83 -15.46 4.96
C MET A 1 1.02 -14.02 4.50
N THR A 2 1.75 -13.84 3.41
CA THR A 2 1.88 -12.56 2.67
C THR A 2 1.10 -12.67 1.36
N LEU A 3 0.32 -11.64 1.02
CA LEU A 3 -0.36 -11.49 -0.26
C LEU A 3 0.33 -10.37 -1.04
N SER A 4 0.64 -10.58 -2.31
CA SER A 4 1.43 -9.62 -3.12
C SER A 4 0.70 -9.25 -4.41
N PHE A 5 0.50 -7.95 -4.60
CA PHE A 5 -0.06 -7.32 -5.80
C PHE A 5 0.93 -6.36 -6.47
N CYS A 6 2.19 -6.34 -6.03
CA CYS A 6 3.19 -5.34 -6.46
C CYS A 6 3.56 -5.37 -7.96
N GLU A 7 3.14 -6.38 -8.71
CA GLU A 7 3.35 -6.46 -10.16
C GLU A 7 2.13 -6.03 -10.98
N ASN A 8 1.06 -5.59 -10.31
CA ASN A 8 -0.15 -5.12 -10.94
C ASN A 8 -0.29 -3.62 -10.69
N PRO A 9 -0.44 -2.79 -11.75
CA PRO A 9 -0.91 -1.42 -11.58
C PRO A 9 -2.24 -1.45 -10.81
N ILE A 10 -2.33 -0.65 -9.75
CA ILE A 10 -3.47 -0.66 -8.84
C ILE A 10 -3.91 0.77 -8.56
N SER A 11 -5.21 1.02 -8.57
CA SER A 11 -5.78 2.30 -8.16
C SER A 11 -6.06 2.32 -6.66
N MET A 12 -6.19 3.52 -6.12
CA MET A 12 -6.62 3.71 -4.74
C MET A 12 -7.99 3.10 -4.48
N THR A 13 -8.93 3.24 -5.43
CA THR A 13 -10.27 2.66 -5.29
C THR A 13 -10.22 1.14 -5.08
N VAL A 14 -9.33 0.43 -5.80
CA VAL A 14 -9.15 -1.02 -5.61
C VAL A 14 -8.54 -1.30 -4.23
N LEU A 15 -7.57 -0.51 -3.80
CA LEU A 15 -6.94 -0.65 -2.48
C LEU A 15 -7.89 -0.33 -1.32
N GLU A 16 -8.86 0.56 -1.50
CA GLU A 16 -9.88 0.86 -0.49
C GLU A 16 -10.92 -0.26 -0.36
N ASP A 17 -11.21 -0.96 -1.46
CA ASP A 17 -12.17 -2.06 -1.45
C ASP A 17 -11.54 -3.39 -1.00
N LEU A 18 -10.28 -3.62 -1.36
CA LEU A 18 -9.54 -4.85 -1.05
C LEU A 18 -9.61 -5.27 0.44
N PRO A 19 -9.41 -4.40 1.45
CA PRO A 19 -9.51 -4.74 2.87
C PRO A 19 -10.80 -5.48 3.20
N ARG A 20 -11.94 -5.05 2.64
CA ARG A 20 -13.26 -5.62 2.91
C ARG A 20 -13.36 -7.10 2.50
N HIS A 21 -12.61 -7.50 1.47
CA HIS A 21 -12.60 -8.87 0.96
C HIS A 21 -11.60 -9.78 1.69
N ILE A 22 -10.51 -9.21 2.20
CA ILE A 22 -9.42 -10.00 2.78
C ILE A 22 -9.42 -9.99 4.32
N VAL A 23 -10.23 -9.14 4.96
CA VAL A 23 -10.35 -9.01 6.42
C VAL A 23 -10.80 -10.29 7.14
N GLY A 24 -11.42 -11.24 6.43
CA GLY A 24 -11.79 -12.55 6.99
C GLY A 24 -10.62 -13.55 7.05
N LEU A 25 -9.52 -13.28 6.35
CA LEU A 25 -8.42 -14.23 6.22
C LEU A 25 -7.54 -14.22 7.48
N SER A 26 -7.79 -15.13 8.42
CA SER A 26 -7.12 -15.17 9.74
C SER A 26 -5.60 -15.43 9.67
N LYS A 27 -5.11 -16.03 8.57
CA LYS A 27 -3.68 -16.30 8.36
C LYS A 27 -2.94 -15.20 7.60
N LEU A 28 -3.65 -14.19 7.09
CA LEU A 28 -3.06 -13.10 6.33
C LEU A 28 -2.56 -12.01 7.28
N TYR A 29 -1.24 -11.79 7.30
CA TYR A 29 -0.61 -10.79 8.17
C TYR A 29 -0.02 -9.61 7.39
N CYS A 30 0.29 -9.79 6.11
CA CYS A 30 0.93 -8.77 5.29
C CYS A 30 0.34 -8.73 3.89
N VAL A 31 0.10 -7.52 3.40
CA VAL A 31 -0.28 -7.22 2.02
C VAL A 31 0.78 -6.30 1.44
N ILE A 32 1.34 -6.71 0.29
CA ILE A 32 2.26 -5.90 -0.49
C ILE A 32 1.51 -5.46 -1.74
N TYR A 33 1.52 -4.18 -2.06
CA TYR A 33 0.84 -3.63 -3.23
C TYR A 33 1.73 -2.64 -3.98
N ALA A 34 1.48 -2.43 -5.27
CA ALA A 34 2.20 -1.43 -6.05
C ALA A 34 1.79 -0.03 -5.61
N ALA A 35 2.65 0.98 -5.81
CA ALA A 35 2.23 2.36 -5.60
C ALA A 35 0.94 2.66 -6.38
N PRO A 36 -0.07 3.27 -5.73
CA PRO A 36 -1.32 3.60 -6.39
C PRO A 36 -1.07 4.50 -7.60
N LEU A 37 -1.82 4.31 -8.68
CA LEU A 37 -1.68 5.14 -9.89
C LEU A 37 -1.83 6.64 -9.60
N GLU A 38 -2.68 7.01 -8.65
CA GLU A 38 -2.94 8.40 -8.26
C GLU A 38 -1.80 9.02 -7.44
N SER A 39 -0.85 8.20 -6.97
CA SER A 39 0.37 8.68 -6.31
C SER A 39 1.41 9.21 -7.29
N TYR A 40 1.28 8.92 -8.59
CA TYR A 40 2.20 9.40 -9.61
C TYR A 40 1.81 10.81 -10.09
N GLU A 41 2.83 11.65 -10.33
CA GLU A 41 2.65 12.91 -11.03
C GLU A 41 2.40 12.64 -12.53
N GLU A 42 1.30 13.16 -13.07
CA GLU A 42 0.86 12.90 -14.45
C GLU A 42 1.90 13.31 -15.50
N THR A 43 2.67 14.36 -15.22
CA THR A 43 3.61 14.97 -16.16
C THR A 43 4.97 14.28 -16.19
N SER A 44 5.44 13.77 -15.06
CA SER A 44 6.78 13.19 -14.92
C SER A 44 6.79 11.67 -14.73
N GLY A 45 5.64 11.07 -14.39
CA GLY A 45 5.56 9.67 -13.99
C GLY A 45 6.35 9.36 -12.72
N THR A 46 6.76 10.38 -11.96
CA THR A 46 7.45 10.21 -10.68
C THR A 46 6.46 10.08 -9.55
N ILE A 47 6.79 9.29 -8.54
CA ILE A 47 5.93 9.14 -7.37
C ILE A 47 5.98 10.39 -6.48
N ASN A 48 4.80 10.90 -6.12
CA ASN A 48 4.64 11.93 -5.10
C ASN A 48 4.54 11.24 -3.73
N LEU A 49 5.63 11.29 -2.97
CA LEU A 49 5.71 10.67 -1.64
C LEU A 49 4.69 11.24 -0.64
N GLY A 50 4.31 12.52 -0.78
CA GLY A 50 3.28 13.14 0.04
C GLY A 50 1.90 12.56 -0.22
N ARG A 51 1.51 12.41 -1.50
CA ARG A 51 0.25 11.73 -1.88
C ARG A 51 0.26 10.28 -1.43
N LEU A 52 1.38 9.57 -1.65
CA LEU A 52 1.52 8.19 -1.22
C LEU A 52 1.32 8.04 0.29
N ALA A 53 1.93 8.92 1.10
CA ALA A 53 1.79 8.89 2.55
C ALA A 53 0.34 9.14 3.00
N GLN A 54 -0.38 10.07 2.35
CA GLN A 54 -1.79 10.33 2.62
C GLN A 54 -2.66 9.09 2.32
N MET A 55 -2.45 8.48 1.16
CA MET A 55 -3.17 7.27 0.74
C MET A 55 -2.92 6.11 1.70
N HIS A 56 -1.66 5.93 2.13
CA HIS A 56 -1.31 4.91 3.12
C HIS A 56 -2.01 5.15 4.47
N ALA A 57 -2.10 6.41 4.93
CA ALA A 57 -2.82 6.76 6.15
C ALA A 57 -4.32 6.41 6.08
N VAL A 58 -4.96 6.66 4.94
CA VAL A 58 -6.37 6.27 4.70
C VAL A 58 -6.54 4.75 4.78
N LEU A 59 -5.67 3.98 4.11
CA LEU A 59 -5.70 2.51 4.18
C LEU A 59 -5.54 2.00 5.61
N LYS A 60 -4.61 2.57 6.37
CA LYS A 60 -4.39 2.22 7.77
C LYS A 60 -5.62 2.50 8.63
N GLN A 61 -6.24 3.65 8.47
CA GLN A 61 -7.45 4.00 9.21
C GLN A 61 -8.58 3.02 8.93
N MET A 62 -8.83 2.68 7.66
CA MET A 62 -9.86 1.69 7.32
C MET A 62 -9.59 0.32 7.93
N LEU A 63 -8.34 -0.13 7.97
CA LEU A 63 -7.99 -1.40 8.61
C LEU A 63 -8.23 -1.39 10.12
N GLN A 64 -8.02 -0.25 10.78
CA GLN A 64 -8.36 -0.07 12.19
C GLN A 64 -9.88 -0.16 12.39
N GLU A 65 -10.66 0.54 11.56
CA GLU A 65 -12.13 0.51 11.58
C GLU A 65 -12.69 -0.88 11.30
N LEU A 66 -12.02 -1.67 10.44
CA LEU A 66 -12.34 -3.07 10.15
C LEU A 66 -11.82 -4.06 11.22
N GLY A 67 -11.24 -3.58 12.32
CA GLY A 67 -10.79 -4.40 13.43
C GLY A 67 -9.51 -5.20 13.17
N ARG A 68 -8.72 -4.85 12.15
CA ARG A 68 -7.43 -5.50 11.83
C ARG A 68 -6.25 -4.53 11.81
N PRO A 69 -5.99 -3.82 12.92
CA PRO A 69 -4.87 -2.88 13.03
C PRO A 69 -3.49 -3.54 12.91
N GLY A 70 -3.40 -4.85 13.14
CA GLY A 70 -2.14 -5.62 13.05
C GLY A 70 -1.78 -6.11 11.64
N MET A 71 -2.61 -5.85 10.63
CA MET A 71 -2.28 -6.24 9.25
C MET A 71 -1.32 -5.21 8.64
N VAL A 72 -0.13 -5.68 8.22
CA VAL A 72 0.92 -4.83 7.67
C VAL A 72 0.68 -4.59 6.19
N TRP A 73 0.68 -3.32 5.76
CA TRP A 73 0.51 -2.93 4.36
C TRP A 73 1.78 -2.27 3.85
N LEU A 74 2.43 -2.89 2.88
CA LEU A 74 3.67 -2.40 2.30
C LEU A 74 3.43 -1.92 0.87
N CYS A 75 3.72 -0.66 0.62
CA CYS A 75 3.76 -0.14 -0.73
C CYS A 75 5.11 -0.46 -1.36
N ALA A 76 5.11 -1.04 -2.56
CA ALA A 76 6.29 -1.28 -3.38
C ALA A 76 6.27 -0.36 -4.59
N TYR A 77 7.33 0.42 -4.79
CA TYR A 77 7.52 1.23 -5.99
C TYR A 77 8.97 1.19 -6.45
N PRO A 78 9.24 1.40 -7.76
CA PRO A 78 10.61 1.39 -8.27
C PRO A 78 11.39 2.58 -7.69
N CYS A 79 12.57 2.29 -7.13
CA CYS A 79 13.52 3.30 -6.73
C CYS A 79 14.01 4.05 -7.97
N PRO A 80 13.93 5.39 -8.00
CA PRO A 80 14.34 6.16 -9.17
C PRO A 80 15.85 6.06 -9.45
N HIS A 81 16.67 5.65 -8.48
CA HIS A 81 18.13 5.58 -8.61
C HIS A 81 18.66 4.21 -9.03
N CYS A 82 18.05 3.13 -8.54
CA CYS A 82 18.56 1.76 -8.76
C CYS A 82 17.56 0.81 -9.40
N GLY A 83 16.30 1.22 -9.60
CA GLY A 83 15.24 0.36 -10.15
C GLY A 83 14.76 -0.74 -9.21
N CYS A 84 15.42 -0.95 -8.06
CA CYS A 84 14.98 -1.88 -7.02
C CYS A 84 13.65 -1.43 -6.41
N ARG A 85 12.83 -2.37 -5.92
CA ARG A 85 11.59 -2.03 -5.21
C ARG A 85 11.93 -1.47 -3.83
N THR A 86 11.53 -0.22 -3.58
CA THR A 86 11.51 0.35 -2.23
C THR A 86 10.20 0.00 -1.57
N PHE A 87 10.28 -0.60 -0.38
CA PHE A 87 9.11 -0.86 0.45
C PHE A 87 8.95 0.28 1.44
N HIS A 88 7.78 0.92 1.43
CA HIS A 88 7.42 1.89 2.44
C HIS A 88 6.58 1.21 3.51
N ASP A 89 7.18 0.99 4.68
CA ASP A 89 6.47 0.69 5.93
C ASP A 89 6.38 2.00 6.73
N PRO A 90 5.19 2.58 6.95
CA PRO A 90 5.04 3.76 7.79
C PRO A 90 4.93 3.42 9.29
N THR A 91 5.18 2.19 9.71
CA THR A 91 5.30 1.90 11.14
C THR A 91 6.62 2.51 11.62
N PRO A 92 6.61 3.52 12.50
CA PRO A 92 7.84 3.84 13.23
C PRO A 92 8.17 2.58 14.04
N ILE A 93 9.42 2.12 13.96
CA ILE A 93 9.94 1.25 15.00
C ILE A 93 9.78 2.07 16.29
N LEU A 94 8.82 1.66 17.13
CA LEU A 94 8.52 2.29 18.42
C LEU A 94 9.80 2.51 19.23
#